data_AF-A0A149RMG6-F1
#
_entry.id   AF-A0A149RMG6-F1
#
_cell.length_a   1.000
_cell.length_b   1.000
_cell.length_c   1.000
_cell.angle_alpha   90.00
_cell.angle_beta   90.00
_cell.angle_gamma   90.00
#
_symmetry.space_group_name_H-M   'P 1'
#
loop_
_entity.id
_entity.type
_entity.pdbx_description
1 polymer ?
#
loop_
_entity_poly.entity_id
_entity_poly.type
_entity_poly.pdbx_seq_one_letter_code
_entity_poly.pdbx_strand_id
1 'polypeptide(L)'
;MPGLCSASFWSSGHHPQTFSHHSAIGEKPFCPMALLRIFIMRYQTSRHQTGPHGVSRAIRRLRQPRRLSPWDATDEDLQFMAELTERLGAPPVSNMMRYCGPEARHLDQLGESLGDWRRVLEALARRYPDLPRSSSQASDGTTLDSAPERIVWETLVQMVPDELDLCCHPWLEDGRYLRSDFGLCAPDEEIPLVCIEVMGMLGSDRICRADVEEASLDRLAKKQDWFSQPGRPLLRVIWLDMMAHPDWLKAICSEAIEAAVAQLGRGREGRRTSGRRLSARGAEQGRQLPLRVRPREYRVQSEKELSGTLGCWR
;
A
#
# COMPACT_ATOMS: atom_id res chain seq x y z
N MET A 1 -39.35 -3.68 -40.21
CA MET A 1 -39.54 -4.80 -39.27
C MET A 1 -38.56 -4.59 -38.10
N PRO A 2 -39.05 -4.67 -36.86
CA PRO A 2 -38.55 -3.99 -35.66
C PRO A 2 -37.74 -4.98 -34.77
N GLY A 3 -37.17 -4.65 -33.61
CA GLY A 3 -37.24 -3.47 -32.77
C GLY A 3 -36.40 -3.65 -31.50
N LEU A 4 -36.34 -2.56 -30.74
CA LEU A 4 -35.86 -2.43 -29.37
C LEU A 4 -36.46 -3.50 -28.44
N CYS A 5 -35.68 -3.95 -27.45
CA CYS A 5 -36.22 -4.24 -26.11
C CYS A 5 -35.16 -3.97 -25.03
N SER A 6 -35.48 -2.95 -24.24
CA SER A 6 -35.05 -2.73 -22.86
C SER A 6 -35.59 -3.85 -21.95
N ALA A 7 -34.86 -4.19 -20.89
CA ALA A 7 -35.46 -4.79 -19.69
C ALA A 7 -34.59 -4.53 -18.45
N SER A 8 -35.04 -3.57 -17.67
CA SER A 8 -34.81 -3.41 -16.24
C SER A 8 -35.79 -4.28 -15.42
N PHE A 9 -35.46 -4.48 -14.13
CA PHE A 9 -36.26 -5.06 -13.04
C PHE A 9 -36.39 -6.61 -13.04
N TRP A 10 -36.10 -7.32 -11.94
CA TRP A 10 -36.91 -7.31 -10.70
C TRP A 10 -36.12 -7.41 -9.39
N SER A 11 -36.71 -6.77 -8.39
CA SER A 11 -36.45 -6.82 -6.96
C SER A 11 -37.27 -7.95 -6.30
N SER A 12 -36.70 -8.64 -5.31
CA SER A 12 -37.34 -9.38 -4.21
C SER A 12 -36.21 -9.62 -3.19
N GLY A 13 -36.18 -9.14 -1.95
CA GLY A 13 -37.28 -8.98 -1.00
C GLY A 13 -37.17 -10.08 0.06
N HIS A 14 -36.22 -9.99 0.99
CA HIS A 14 -36.27 -10.72 2.26
C HIS A 14 -35.61 -9.92 3.38
N HIS A 15 -36.45 -9.49 4.32
CA HIS A 15 -36.08 -9.07 5.67
C HIS A 15 -35.35 -10.19 6.41
N PRO A 16 -34.44 -9.84 7.34
CA PRO A 16 -34.43 -10.51 8.62
C PRO A 16 -34.75 -9.55 9.77
N GLN A 17 -35.41 -10.16 10.74
CA GLN A 17 -36.02 -9.63 11.93
C GLN A 17 -35.01 -8.98 12.88
N THR A 18 -35.50 -7.93 13.53
CA THR A 18 -34.99 -7.35 14.77
C THR A 18 -34.86 -8.41 15.87
N PHE A 19 -33.67 -8.55 16.46
CA PHE A 19 -33.51 -9.12 17.79
C PHE A 19 -32.99 -8.03 18.73
N SER A 20 -33.89 -7.59 19.62
CA SER A 20 -33.56 -6.81 20.80
C SER A 20 -33.00 -7.74 21.87
N HIS A 21 -31.82 -7.45 22.39
CA HIS A 21 -31.43 -7.85 23.73
C HIS A 21 -31.06 -6.62 24.54
N HIS A 22 -31.93 -6.29 25.50
CA HIS A 22 -31.54 -5.58 26.70
C HIS A 22 -30.53 -6.43 27.49
N SER A 23 -29.41 -5.84 27.88
CA SER A 23 -28.88 -6.04 29.22
C SER A 23 -28.03 -4.85 29.64
N ALA A 24 -28.33 -4.39 30.84
CA ALA A 24 -27.82 -3.21 31.50
C ALA A 24 -26.53 -3.49 32.27
N ILE A 25 -25.70 -2.45 32.38
CA ILE A 25 -24.95 -1.99 33.56
C ILE A 25 -24.10 -3.04 34.32
N GLY A 26 -22.78 -2.81 34.31
CA GLY A 26 -21.83 -3.41 35.24
C GLY A 26 -20.52 -2.62 35.26
N GLU A 27 -20.17 -2.09 36.43
CA GLU A 27 -19.18 -1.07 36.72
C GLU A 27 -17.71 -1.51 36.52
N LYS A 28 -16.81 -0.54 36.26
CA LYS A 28 -15.35 -0.67 36.44
C LYS A 28 -15.01 -0.63 37.95
N PRO A 29 -13.85 -1.14 38.44
CA PRO A 29 -12.62 -0.31 38.44
C PRO A 29 -11.24 -1.04 38.39
N PHE A 30 -10.22 -0.30 37.93
CA PHE A 30 -8.80 -0.24 38.37
C PHE A 30 -7.84 -1.48 38.34
N CYS A 31 -6.81 -1.41 37.47
CA CYS A 31 -5.32 -1.31 37.69
C CYS A 31 -4.61 -2.07 38.84
N PRO A 32 -3.25 -2.24 38.87
CA PRO A 32 -2.18 -2.23 37.84
C PRO A 32 -0.97 -3.22 38.09
N MET A 33 0.09 -3.13 37.25
CA MET A 33 1.52 -3.50 37.48
C MET A 33 1.94 -4.97 37.70
N ALA A 34 2.88 -5.47 36.87
CA ALA A 34 4.14 -6.07 37.36
C ALA A 34 5.17 -6.34 36.24
N LEU A 35 6.33 -5.71 36.40
CA LEU A 35 7.61 -5.97 35.74
C LEU A 35 8.23 -7.30 36.24
N LEU A 36 8.92 -8.06 35.38
CA LEU A 36 10.13 -8.83 35.75
C LEU A 36 10.87 -9.29 34.47
N ARG A 37 11.95 -8.64 34.06
CA ARG A 37 13.37 -8.93 34.36
C ARG A 37 13.84 -10.36 34.04
N ILE A 38 14.46 -10.47 32.87
CA ILE A 38 15.79 -11.02 32.56
C ILE A 38 16.40 -11.98 33.62
N PHE A 39 16.68 -13.22 33.19
CA PHE A 39 17.77 -14.03 33.74
C PHE A 39 18.72 -14.46 32.61
N ILE A 40 19.91 -13.87 32.61
CA ILE A 40 21.10 -14.38 31.90
C ILE A 40 21.81 -15.31 32.89
N MET A 41 21.99 -16.57 32.55
CA MET A 41 22.89 -17.49 33.25
C MET A 41 23.98 -17.97 32.28
N ARG A 42 25.16 -17.36 32.43
CA ARG A 42 26.45 -17.87 31.99
C ARG A 42 27.31 -18.02 33.24
N TYR A 43 27.97 -19.17 33.40
CA TYR A 43 29.38 -19.40 33.83
C TYR A 43 29.52 -20.95 33.89
N GLN A 44 30.32 -21.60 33.01
CA GLN A 44 31.74 -21.99 33.20
C GLN A 44 31.93 -22.85 34.47
N THR A 45 32.60 -24.01 34.54
CA THR A 45 33.79 -24.60 33.86
C THR A 45 33.88 -26.08 34.25
N SER A 46 34.47 -26.95 33.42
CA SER A 46 35.59 -27.81 33.88
C SER A 46 36.38 -28.35 32.68
N ARG A 47 37.70 -28.17 32.75
CA ARG A 47 38.69 -28.81 31.88
C ARG A 47 39.07 -30.14 32.54
N HIS A 48 39.10 -31.21 31.76
CA HIS A 48 40.03 -32.31 32.00
C HIS A 48 40.77 -32.61 30.70
N GLN A 49 42.09 -32.36 30.73
CA GLN A 49 43.06 -32.86 29.78
C GLN A 49 43.55 -34.22 30.26
N THR A 50 43.54 -35.22 29.39
CA THR A 50 44.43 -36.38 29.46
C THR A 50 44.87 -36.77 28.06
N GLY A 51 46.11 -36.37 27.74
CA GLY A 51 47.15 -37.17 27.09
C GLY A 51 46.98 -37.75 25.66
N PRO A 52 48.10 -37.98 24.96
CA PRO A 52 48.16 -37.91 23.50
C PRO A 52 48.51 -39.25 22.84
N HIS A 53 47.75 -39.70 21.83
CA HIS A 53 48.26 -40.63 20.82
C HIS A 53 47.61 -40.35 19.47
N GLY A 54 48.47 -40.08 18.48
CA GLY A 54 48.06 -39.81 17.11
C GLY A 54 47.56 -41.07 16.41
N VAL A 55 46.50 -40.90 15.64
CA VAL A 55 46.30 -41.61 14.37
C VAL A 55 45.57 -40.65 13.45
N SER A 56 46.18 -40.36 12.31
CA SER A 56 45.60 -39.66 11.17
C SER A 56 44.24 -40.26 10.81
N ARG A 57 43.17 -39.66 11.34
CA ARG A 57 41.81 -39.84 10.84
C ARG A 57 41.55 -38.73 9.84
N ALA A 58 42.11 -38.92 8.64
CA ALA A 58 41.52 -38.40 7.42
C ALA A 58 40.13 -39.04 7.26
N ILE A 59 39.18 -38.57 8.07
CA ILE A 59 37.77 -38.87 7.89
C ILE A 59 37.42 -38.16 6.60
N ARG A 60 37.29 -38.95 5.53
CA ARG A 60 36.38 -38.67 4.42
C ARG A 60 35.16 -38.01 5.03
N ARG A 61 35.05 -36.69 4.90
CA ARG A 61 33.77 -35.99 5.00
C ARG A 61 32.96 -36.43 3.79
N LEU A 62 32.47 -37.68 3.84
CA LEU A 62 31.19 -38.01 3.27
C LEU A 62 30.26 -36.94 3.82
N ARG A 63 29.88 -35.98 2.96
CA ARG A 63 28.82 -35.02 3.24
C ARG A 63 27.61 -35.87 3.58
N GLN A 64 27.42 -36.15 4.87
CA GLN A 64 26.11 -36.52 5.36
C GLN A 64 25.21 -35.38 4.90
N PRO A 65 24.13 -35.64 4.13
CA PRO A 65 23.15 -34.61 3.90
C PRO A 65 22.74 -34.15 5.29
N ARG A 66 22.97 -32.86 5.60
CA ARG A 66 22.40 -32.25 6.80
C ARG A 66 20.94 -32.66 6.77
N ARG A 67 20.48 -33.41 7.78
CA ARG A 67 19.04 -33.62 7.93
C ARG A 67 18.47 -32.22 8.11
N LEU A 68 17.80 -31.73 7.06
CA LEU A 68 17.07 -30.49 7.12
C LEU A 68 16.05 -30.66 8.26
N SER A 69 16.05 -29.72 9.19
CA SER A 69 14.98 -29.67 10.17
C SER A 69 13.67 -29.54 9.40
N PRO A 70 12.56 -30.13 9.85
CA PRO A 70 11.24 -29.80 9.30
C PRO A 70 10.93 -28.29 9.34
N TRP A 71 11.67 -27.55 10.17
CA TRP A 71 11.60 -26.10 10.36
C TRP A 71 12.63 -25.30 9.53
N ASP A 72 13.30 -25.95 8.58
CA ASP A 72 14.19 -25.32 7.60
C ASP A 72 13.52 -25.35 6.22
N ALA A 73 13.73 -24.29 5.43
CA ALA A 73 13.30 -24.28 4.03
C ALA A 73 14.00 -25.37 3.22
N THR A 74 13.23 -26.03 2.37
CA THR A 74 13.72 -26.98 1.36
C THR A 74 14.32 -26.26 0.15
N ASP A 75 14.94 -27.02 -0.75
CA ASP A 75 15.45 -26.48 -2.00
C ASP A 75 14.31 -25.98 -2.89
N GLU A 76 13.19 -26.70 -2.88
CA GLU A 76 11.95 -26.37 -3.58
C GLU A 76 11.31 -25.09 -3.03
N ASP A 77 11.26 -24.92 -1.71
CA ASP A 77 10.77 -23.69 -1.08
C ASP A 77 11.61 -22.48 -1.49
N LEU A 78 12.94 -22.62 -1.49
CA LEU A 78 13.85 -21.53 -1.85
C LEU A 78 13.76 -21.21 -3.35
N GLN A 79 13.54 -22.21 -4.21
CA GLN A 79 13.30 -21.98 -5.63
C GLN A 79 11.97 -21.24 -5.85
N PHE A 80 10.89 -21.69 -5.21
CA PHE A 80 9.59 -21.03 -5.28
C PHE A 80 9.67 -19.56 -4.82
N MET A 81 10.30 -19.33 -3.67
CA MET A 81 10.54 -17.99 -3.12
C MET A 81 11.39 -17.14 -4.06
N ALA A 82 12.39 -17.71 -4.72
CA ALA A 82 13.23 -16.99 -5.67
C ALA A 82 12.44 -16.51 -6.90
N GLU A 83 11.70 -17.42 -7.54
CA GLU A 83 10.86 -17.11 -8.70
C GLU A 83 9.79 -16.07 -8.36
N LEU A 84 9.15 -16.19 -7.19
CA LEU A 84 8.16 -15.22 -6.75
C LEU A 84 8.80 -13.85 -6.43
N THR A 85 9.96 -13.84 -5.77
CA THR A 85 10.71 -12.60 -5.47
C THR A 85 11.11 -11.86 -6.74
N GLU A 86 11.59 -12.58 -7.76
CA GLU A 86 11.96 -11.99 -9.05
C GLU A 86 10.76 -11.35 -9.73
N ARG A 87 9.62 -12.03 -9.76
CA ARG A 87 8.39 -11.51 -10.38
C ARG A 87 7.78 -10.31 -9.64
N LEU A 88 7.95 -10.25 -8.32
CA LEU A 88 7.41 -9.16 -7.48
C LEU A 88 8.38 -7.98 -7.33
N GLY A 89 9.67 -8.13 -7.64
CA GLY A 89 10.69 -7.11 -7.36
C GLY A 89 11.06 -6.97 -5.87
N ALA A 90 10.42 -7.73 -4.99
CA ALA A 90 10.66 -7.75 -3.55
C ALA A 90 10.31 -9.13 -2.96
N PRO A 91 10.95 -9.55 -1.85
CA PRO A 91 10.59 -10.81 -1.21
C PRO A 91 9.14 -10.80 -0.73
N PRO A 92 8.37 -11.89 -0.96
CA PRO A 92 7.02 -12.00 -0.43
C PRO A 92 7.05 -12.03 1.11
N VAL A 93 5.93 -11.70 1.75
CA VAL A 93 5.77 -11.80 3.21
C VAL A 93 5.16 -13.15 3.60
N SER A 94 5.41 -13.61 4.84
CA SER A 94 4.95 -14.91 5.34
C SER A 94 3.46 -15.14 5.13
N ASN A 95 2.64 -14.14 5.44
CA ASN A 95 1.17 -14.25 5.35
C ASN A 95 0.67 -14.44 3.91
N MET A 96 1.49 -14.16 2.88
CA MET A 96 1.12 -14.42 1.48
C MET A 96 1.10 -15.91 1.16
N MET A 97 1.90 -16.72 1.87
CA MET A 97 2.14 -18.12 1.50
C MET A 97 0.86 -18.97 1.53
N ARG A 98 -0.10 -18.64 2.39
CA ARG A 98 -1.42 -19.30 2.42
C ARG A 98 -2.23 -19.16 1.13
N TYR A 99 -1.91 -18.17 0.30
CA TYR A 99 -2.60 -17.88 -0.95
C TYR A 99 -1.83 -18.38 -2.18
N CYS A 100 -0.59 -18.85 -2.01
CA CYS A 100 0.27 -19.27 -3.11
C CYS A 100 0.00 -20.70 -3.62
N GLY A 101 -0.99 -21.41 -3.06
CA GLY A 101 -1.34 -22.77 -3.49
C GLY A 101 -0.55 -23.89 -2.78
N PRO A 102 -0.70 -25.15 -3.23
CA PRO A 102 -0.09 -26.31 -2.58
C PRO A 102 1.44 -26.28 -2.50
N GLU A 103 2.09 -25.65 -3.48
CA GLU A 103 3.54 -25.52 -3.59
C GLU A 103 4.14 -24.72 -2.42
N ALA A 104 3.38 -23.78 -1.86
CA ALA A 104 3.79 -22.95 -0.73
C ALA A 104 3.32 -23.48 0.63
N ARG A 105 2.77 -24.70 0.71
CA ARG A 105 2.21 -25.23 1.97
C ARG A 105 3.24 -25.31 3.09
N HIS A 106 4.46 -25.73 2.78
CA HIS A 106 5.53 -25.79 3.78
C HIS A 106 5.94 -24.37 4.21
N LEU A 107 6.01 -23.42 3.27
CA LEU A 107 6.26 -22.01 3.56
C LEU A 107 5.17 -21.35 4.42
N ASP A 108 3.88 -21.67 4.24
CA ASP A 108 2.79 -21.20 5.12
C ASP A 108 3.01 -21.67 6.56
N GLN A 109 3.40 -22.93 6.76
CA GLN A 109 3.74 -23.47 8.08
C GLN A 109 4.96 -22.79 8.71
N LEU A 110 6.03 -22.57 7.93
CA LEU A 110 7.21 -21.83 8.40
C LEU A 110 6.88 -20.37 8.71
N GLY A 111 5.90 -19.79 8.01
CA GLY A 111 5.43 -18.42 8.17
C GLY A 111 4.72 -18.14 9.49
N GLU A 112 4.28 -19.17 10.22
CA GLU A 112 3.65 -19.02 11.54
C GLU A 112 4.64 -18.51 12.61
N SER A 113 5.95 -18.68 12.39
CA SER A 113 7.03 -18.24 13.28
C SER A 113 7.90 -17.18 12.63
N LEU A 114 7.96 -15.98 13.22
CA LEU A 114 8.87 -14.91 12.77
C LEU A 114 10.34 -15.35 12.76
N GLY A 115 10.72 -16.25 13.67
CA GLY A 115 12.08 -16.79 13.74
C GLY A 115 12.38 -17.74 12.59
N ASP A 116 11.41 -18.55 12.19
CA ASP A 116 11.56 -19.53 11.12
C ASP A 116 11.52 -18.84 9.77
N TRP A 117 10.58 -17.92 9.57
CA TRP A 117 10.52 -17.06 8.39
C TRP A 117 11.82 -16.28 8.15
N ARG A 118 12.44 -15.74 9.22
CA ARG A 118 13.75 -15.09 9.11
C ARG A 118 14.82 -16.04 8.59
N ARG A 119 14.84 -17.29 9.05
CA ARG A 119 15.80 -18.30 8.55
C ARG A 119 15.56 -18.63 7.09
N VAL A 120 14.29 -18.67 6.63
CA VAL A 120 13.95 -18.82 5.21
C VAL A 120 14.55 -17.67 4.40
N LEU A 121 14.31 -16.42 4.80
CA LEU A 121 14.84 -15.24 4.09
C LEU A 121 16.38 -15.20 4.09
N GLU A 122 17.02 -15.59 5.19
CA GLU A 122 18.49 -15.71 5.25
C GLU A 122 19.04 -16.82 4.35
N ALA A 123 18.34 -17.95 4.25
CA ALA A 123 18.71 -19.04 3.36
C ALA A 123 18.53 -18.64 1.89
N LEU A 124 17.44 -17.94 1.57
CA LEU A 124 17.17 -17.36 0.25
C LEU A 124 18.29 -16.40 -0.16
N ALA A 125 18.62 -15.42 0.68
CA ALA A 125 19.67 -14.44 0.41
C ALA A 125 21.06 -15.06 0.27
N ARG A 126 21.32 -16.19 0.93
CA ARG A 126 22.59 -16.95 0.77
C ARG A 126 22.65 -17.72 -0.54
N ARG A 127 21.53 -18.28 -1.00
CA ARG A 127 21.46 -19.10 -2.22
C ARG A 127 21.33 -18.24 -3.49
N TYR A 128 20.59 -17.15 -3.40
CA TYR A 128 20.30 -16.22 -4.50
C TYR A 128 20.71 -14.80 -4.09
N PRO A 129 22.02 -14.49 -4.10
CA PRO A 129 22.55 -13.22 -3.56
C PRO A 129 22.14 -11.98 -4.36
N ASP A 130 21.77 -12.17 -5.63
CA ASP A 130 21.39 -11.10 -6.55
C ASP A 130 19.90 -10.71 -6.44
N LEU A 131 19.10 -11.49 -5.69
CA LEU A 131 17.70 -11.15 -5.49
C LEU A 131 17.53 -9.94 -4.56
N PRO A 132 16.45 -9.15 -4.75
CA PRO A 132 16.05 -8.11 -3.82
C PRO A 132 15.98 -8.62 -2.38
N ARG A 133 16.56 -7.86 -1.43
CA ARG A 133 16.53 -8.20 -0.01
C ARG A 133 15.29 -7.66 0.68
N SER A 134 14.94 -8.25 1.83
CA SER A 134 13.93 -7.70 2.72
C SER A 134 14.39 -6.32 3.22
N SER A 135 13.65 -5.29 2.83
CA SER A 135 13.91 -3.89 3.16
C SER A 135 12.66 -3.05 2.88
N SER A 136 12.51 -1.94 3.58
CA SER A 136 11.48 -0.92 3.31
C SER A 136 11.81 -0.02 2.11
N GLN A 137 13.02 -0.12 1.55
CA GLN A 137 13.43 0.68 0.41
C GLN A 137 13.20 -0.10 -0.89
N ALA A 138 12.51 0.54 -1.85
CA ALA A 138 12.30 0.06 -3.20
C ALA A 138 13.55 0.25 -4.08
N SER A 139 13.54 -0.33 -5.28
CA SER A 139 14.64 -0.30 -6.24
C SER A 139 15.06 1.11 -6.69
N ASP A 140 14.13 2.05 -6.71
CA ASP A 140 14.34 3.47 -7.04
C ASP A 140 14.80 4.33 -5.84
N GLY A 141 14.94 3.72 -4.65
CA GLY A 141 15.32 4.40 -3.40
C GLY A 141 14.13 4.91 -2.57
N THR A 142 12.89 4.76 -3.03
CA THR A 142 11.69 5.14 -2.29
C THR A 142 11.56 4.33 -1.00
N THR A 143 11.28 5.00 0.13
CA THR A 143 11.08 4.33 1.42
C THR A 143 9.59 4.18 1.72
N LEU A 144 9.18 2.97 2.07
CA LEU A 144 7.78 2.57 2.25
C LEU A 144 7.55 2.05 3.67
N ASP A 145 6.30 2.08 4.14
CA ASP A 145 5.99 1.75 5.53
C ASP A 145 5.97 0.22 5.77
N SER A 146 5.83 -0.57 4.70
CA SER A 146 5.76 -2.02 4.79
C SER A 146 6.31 -2.77 3.57
N ALA A 147 6.63 -4.06 3.76
CA ALA A 147 7.06 -4.93 2.65
C ALA A 147 5.95 -5.20 1.61
N PRO A 148 4.65 -5.37 1.99
CA PRO A 148 3.56 -5.43 1.02
C PRO A 148 3.42 -4.15 0.18
N GLU A 149 3.56 -2.97 0.79
CA GLU A 149 3.61 -1.70 0.04
C GLU A 149 4.74 -1.71 -0.98
N ARG A 150 5.93 -2.20 -0.61
CA ARG A 150 7.05 -2.33 -1.55
C ARG A 150 6.72 -3.22 -2.74
N ILE A 151 6.11 -4.37 -2.52
CA ILE A 151 5.69 -5.26 -3.62
C ILE A 151 4.76 -4.53 -4.60
N VAL A 152 3.80 -3.78 -4.08
CA VAL A 152 2.86 -2.99 -4.90
C VAL A 152 3.58 -1.85 -5.62
N TRP A 153 4.47 -1.13 -4.94
CA TRP A 153 5.26 -0.04 -5.50
C TRP A 153 6.10 -0.49 -6.70
N GLU A 154 6.89 -1.57 -6.53
CA GLU A 154 7.75 -2.12 -7.60
C GLU A 154 6.95 -2.49 -8.85
N THR A 155 5.67 -2.87 -8.67
CA THR A 155 4.77 -3.12 -9.79
C THR A 155 4.24 -1.81 -10.41
N LEU A 156 3.76 -0.88 -9.58
CA LEU A 156 3.16 0.37 -10.05
C LEU A 156 4.17 1.24 -10.81
N VAL A 157 5.39 1.40 -10.33
CA VAL A 157 6.41 2.26 -10.98
C VAL A 157 6.78 1.81 -12.39
N GLN A 158 6.56 0.54 -12.71
CA GLN A 158 6.80 -0.01 -14.05
C GLN A 158 5.61 0.20 -15.00
N MET A 159 4.43 0.53 -14.46
CA MET A 159 3.16 0.53 -15.18
C MET A 159 2.52 1.90 -15.31
N VAL A 160 2.77 2.82 -14.37
CA VAL A 160 2.16 4.16 -14.38
C VAL A 160 2.66 4.96 -15.59
N PRO A 161 1.76 5.49 -16.43
CA PRO A 161 2.13 6.27 -17.61
C PRO A 161 2.58 7.68 -17.24
N ASP A 162 3.38 8.31 -18.10
CA ASP A 162 3.92 9.68 -17.93
C ASP A 162 2.86 10.79 -17.70
N GLU A 163 1.59 10.51 -17.99
CA GLU A 163 0.48 11.45 -17.79
C GLU A 163 -0.15 11.39 -16.39
N LEU A 164 0.35 10.52 -15.51
CA LEU A 164 -0.04 10.40 -14.11
C LEU A 164 1.20 10.43 -13.23
N ASP A 165 1.07 11.05 -12.06
CA ASP A 165 2.08 10.96 -11.00
C ASP A 165 1.68 9.87 -10.01
N LEU A 166 2.65 9.09 -9.56
CA LEU A 166 2.49 8.13 -8.46
C LEU A 166 3.05 8.74 -7.18
N CYS A 167 2.22 8.92 -6.15
CA CYS A 167 2.63 9.47 -4.87
C CYS A 167 2.53 8.44 -3.73
N CYS A 168 3.50 8.50 -2.81
CA CYS A 168 3.47 7.73 -1.57
C CYS A 168 2.73 8.49 -0.49
N HIS A 169 1.91 7.77 0.28
CA HIS A 169 1.28 8.25 1.51
C HIS A 169 0.55 9.59 1.40
N PRO A 170 -0.29 9.83 0.37
CA PRO A 170 -0.99 11.10 0.22
C PRO A 170 -1.86 11.41 1.42
N TRP A 171 -1.83 12.67 1.83
CA TRP A 171 -2.70 13.19 2.88
C TRP A 171 -4.11 13.35 2.34
N LEU A 172 -5.09 12.77 3.03
CA LEU A 172 -6.49 12.76 2.58
C LEU A 172 -7.36 13.81 3.29
N GLU A 173 -7.01 14.17 4.51
CA GLU A 173 -7.70 15.21 5.30
C GLU A 173 -6.76 15.80 6.34
N ASP A 174 -6.68 17.13 6.40
CA ASP A 174 -5.90 17.83 7.41
C ASP A 174 -6.41 17.52 8.83
N GLY A 175 -5.49 17.16 9.73
CA GLY A 175 -5.80 16.91 11.14
C GLY A 175 -6.38 15.53 11.45
N ARG A 176 -6.59 14.66 10.45
CA ARG A 176 -6.84 13.23 10.67
C ARG A 176 -5.64 12.43 10.17
N TYR A 177 -5.22 11.42 10.93
CA TYR A 177 -4.24 10.42 10.48
C TYR A 177 -4.87 9.46 9.45
N LEU A 178 -5.52 10.00 8.41
CA LEU A 178 -6.08 9.24 7.30
C LEU A 178 -5.20 9.50 6.08
N ARG A 179 -4.37 8.53 5.75
CA ARG A 179 -3.53 8.52 4.55
C ARG A 179 -3.81 7.24 3.79
N SER A 180 -3.80 7.27 2.46
CA SER A 180 -3.73 6.05 1.65
C SER A 180 -2.28 5.60 1.53
N ASP A 181 -2.02 4.34 1.17
CA ASP A 181 -0.64 3.90 0.93
C ASP A 181 -0.06 4.55 -0.34
N PHE A 182 -0.85 4.59 -1.42
CA PHE A 182 -0.48 5.29 -2.66
C PHE A 182 -1.60 6.15 -3.23
N GLY A 183 -1.24 7.09 -4.09
CA GLY A 183 -2.17 7.85 -4.92
C GLY A 183 -1.70 7.93 -6.36
N LEU A 184 -2.65 7.85 -7.29
CA LEU A 184 -2.47 8.19 -8.70
C LEU A 184 -3.03 9.59 -8.91
N CYS A 185 -2.15 10.55 -9.16
CA CYS A 185 -2.46 11.97 -9.28
C CYS A 185 -2.45 12.42 -10.74
N ALA A 186 -3.26 13.43 -11.04
CA ALA A 186 -3.00 14.24 -12.22
C ALA A 186 -1.71 15.05 -11.98
N PRO A 187 -0.94 15.37 -13.05
CA PRO A 187 0.22 16.23 -12.92
C PRO A 187 -0.13 17.55 -12.23
N ASP A 188 0.69 17.94 -11.26
CA ASP A 188 0.55 19.15 -10.44
C ASP A 188 -0.71 19.20 -9.54
N GLU A 189 -1.43 18.08 -9.33
CA GLU A 189 -2.58 18.03 -8.43
C GLU A 189 -2.25 17.34 -7.10
N GLU A 190 -2.61 18.00 -5.99
CA GLU A 190 -2.40 17.48 -4.63
C GLU A 190 -3.36 16.35 -4.26
N ILE A 191 -4.57 16.34 -4.86
CA ILE A 191 -5.60 15.34 -4.55
C ILE A 191 -5.51 14.19 -5.55
N PRO A 192 -5.28 12.95 -5.10
CA PRO A 192 -5.26 11.80 -6.00
C PRO A 192 -6.60 11.59 -6.70
N LEU A 193 -6.55 11.15 -7.96
CA LEU A 193 -7.72 10.68 -8.69
C LEU A 193 -8.16 9.31 -8.15
N VAL A 194 -7.17 8.44 -7.88
CA VAL A 194 -7.36 7.12 -7.30
C VAL A 194 -6.38 6.96 -6.14
N CYS A 195 -6.88 6.55 -4.99
CA CYS A 195 -6.10 6.13 -3.83
C CYS A 195 -6.02 4.60 -3.80
N ILE A 196 -4.86 4.08 -3.43
CA ILE A 196 -4.60 2.64 -3.30
C ILE A 196 -4.28 2.34 -1.83
N GLU A 197 -4.97 1.34 -1.30
CA GLU A 197 -4.72 0.75 0.01
C GLU A 197 -4.19 -0.68 -0.16
N VAL A 198 -3.13 -1.02 0.54
CA VAL A 198 -2.46 -2.31 0.52
C VAL A 198 -2.77 -3.09 1.79
N MET A 199 -3.50 -4.19 1.65
CA MET A 199 -3.79 -5.08 2.77
C MET A 199 -2.66 -6.09 2.96
N GLY A 200 -1.75 -5.78 3.88
CA GLY A 200 -0.54 -6.56 4.13
C GLY A 200 -0.71 -7.87 4.93
N MET A 201 -1.88 -8.13 5.51
CA MET A 201 -2.10 -9.30 6.37
C MET A 201 -3.18 -10.26 5.88
N LEU A 202 -4.08 -9.80 5.00
CA LEU A 202 -5.31 -10.50 4.65
C LEU A 202 -5.53 -10.52 3.14
N GLY A 203 -6.00 -11.66 2.65
CA GLY A 203 -6.55 -11.80 1.32
C GLY A 203 -7.99 -11.28 1.22
N SER A 204 -8.49 -11.23 0.00
CA SER A 204 -9.84 -10.76 -0.33
C SER A 204 -10.96 -11.62 0.29
N ASP A 205 -10.64 -12.84 0.74
CA ASP A 205 -11.52 -13.72 1.51
C ASP A 205 -11.84 -13.22 2.93
N ARG A 206 -11.03 -12.28 3.45
CA ARG A 206 -11.15 -11.68 4.79
C ARG A 206 -11.11 -12.68 5.94
N ILE A 207 -10.51 -13.86 5.73
CA ILE A 207 -10.41 -14.89 6.76
C ILE A 207 -9.29 -14.53 7.74
N CYS A 208 -9.67 -14.21 8.98
CA CYS A 208 -8.77 -13.87 10.06
C CYS A 208 -8.27 -15.11 10.81
N ARG A 209 -6.97 -15.18 11.09
CA ARG A 209 -6.30 -16.16 11.96
C ARG A 209 -5.90 -15.56 13.32
N ALA A 210 -5.93 -14.23 13.47
CA ALA A 210 -5.56 -13.53 14.70
C ALA A 210 -6.30 -12.18 14.87
N ASP A 211 -6.44 -11.72 16.11
CA ASP A 211 -7.15 -10.47 16.48
C ASP A 211 -6.61 -9.22 15.75
N VAL A 212 -5.31 -9.20 15.44
CA VAL A 212 -4.68 -8.10 14.71
C VAL A 212 -5.17 -7.97 13.26
N GLU A 213 -5.57 -9.09 12.67
CA GLU A 213 -6.15 -9.14 11.32
C GLU A 213 -7.57 -8.58 11.34
N GLU A 214 -8.39 -8.98 12.32
CA GLU A 214 -9.75 -8.45 12.53
C GLU A 214 -9.72 -6.93 12.76
N ALA A 215 -8.85 -6.46 13.66
CA ALA A 215 -8.66 -5.03 13.90
C ALA A 215 -8.21 -4.25 12.64
N SER A 216 -7.57 -4.93 11.68
CA SER A 216 -7.17 -4.32 10.41
C SER A 216 -8.32 -4.23 9.42
N LEU A 217 -9.24 -5.20 9.41
CA LEU A 217 -10.50 -5.08 8.67
C LEU A 217 -11.37 -3.95 9.22
N ASP A 218 -11.44 -3.78 10.54
CA ASP A 218 -12.18 -2.66 11.15
C ASP A 218 -11.62 -1.30 10.75
N ARG A 219 -10.29 -1.18 10.66
CA ARG A 219 -9.63 0.04 10.16
C ARG A 219 -9.91 0.26 8.69
N LEU A 220 -9.84 -0.79 7.87
CA LEU A 220 -10.17 -0.71 6.45
C LEU A 220 -11.62 -0.30 6.23
N ALA A 221 -12.57 -0.86 6.99
CA ALA A 221 -13.99 -0.52 6.88
C ALA A 221 -14.24 0.98 7.13
N LYS A 222 -13.65 1.54 8.19
CA LYS A 222 -13.72 3.00 8.46
C LYS A 222 -13.12 3.83 7.32
N LYS A 223 -12.05 3.34 6.70
CA LYS A 223 -11.43 3.97 5.53
C LYS A 223 -12.37 3.95 4.33
N GLN A 224 -12.94 2.78 4.04
CA GLN A 224 -13.89 2.58 2.94
C GLN A 224 -15.13 3.47 3.11
N ASP A 225 -15.65 3.59 4.33
CA ASP A 225 -16.76 4.49 4.64
C ASP A 225 -16.40 5.95 4.32
N TRP A 226 -15.20 6.40 4.67
CA TRP A 226 -14.74 7.75 4.32
C TRP A 226 -14.64 7.94 2.80
N PHE A 227 -14.02 6.99 2.08
CA PHE A 227 -13.86 7.06 0.63
C PHE A 227 -15.19 6.94 -0.15
N SER A 228 -16.22 6.37 0.46
CA SER A 228 -17.55 6.27 -0.15
C SER A 228 -18.29 7.61 -0.24
N GLN A 229 -17.82 8.62 0.49
CA GLN A 229 -18.48 9.94 0.54
C GLN A 229 -18.35 10.70 -0.79
N PRO A 230 -19.33 11.53 -1.17
CA PRO A 230 -19.26 12.34 -2.39
C PRO A 230 -18.04 13.26 -2.42
N GLY A 231 -17.41 13.36 -3.59
CA GLY A 231 -16.24 14.24 -3.80
C GLY A 231 -14.92 13.71 -3.24
N ARG A 232 -14.90 12.47 -2.73
CA ARG A 232 -13.66 11.79 -2.34
C ARG A 232 -13.03 11.06 -3.53
N PRO A 233 -11.69 10.83 -3.53
CA PRO A 233 -11.03 10.00 -4.52
C PRO A 233 -11.62 8.59 -4.59
N LEU A 234 -11.45 7.92 -5.73
CA LEU A 234 -11.76 6.48 -5.80
C LEU A 234 -10.76 5.71 -4.94
N LEU A 235 -11.25 4.71 -4.19
CA LEU A 235 -10.39 3.76 -3.49
C LEU A 235 -10.22 2.46 -4.28
N ARG A 236 -9.00 1.94 -4.32
CA ARG A 236 -8.68 0.56 -4.71
C ARG A 236 -7.97 -0.13 -3.55
N VAL A 237 -8.42 -1.33 -3.21
CA VAL A 237 -7.78 -2.15 -2.17
C VAL A 237 -7.08 -3.30 -2.86
N ILE A 238 -5.77 -3.41 -2.65
CA ILE A 238 -4.95 -4.53 -3.13
C ILE A 238 -4.76 -5.50 -1.97
N TRP A 239 -5.28 -6.71 -2.15
CA TRP A 239 -5.30 -7.75 -1.13
C TRP A 239 -4.09 -8.67 -1.23
N LEU A 240 -3.79 -9.38 -0.14
CA LEU A 240 -2.62 -10.23 -0.03
C LEU A 240 -2.61 -11.42 -1.01
N ASP A 241 -3.78 -11.97 -1.32
CA ASP A 241 -3.97 -12.99 -2.35
C ASP A 241 -3.70 -12.46 -3.76
N MET A 242 -4.04 -11.19 -4.04
CA MET A 242 -3.68 -10.55 -5.31
C MET A 242 -2.17 -10.38 -5.45
N MET A 243 -1.47 -10.06 -4.36
CA MET A 243 0.00 -10.00 -4.34
C MET A 243 0.65 -11.39 -4.45
N ALA A 244 0.01 -12.45 -3.93
CA ALA A 244 0.50 -13.82 -4.02
C ALA A 244 0.54 -14.35 -5.46
N HIS A 245 -0.19 -13.71 -6.37
CA HIS A 245 -0.23 -14.03 -7.80
C HIS A 245 0.17 -12.80 -8.63
N PRO A 246 1.44 -12.70 -9.10
CA PRO A 246 1.93 -11.49 -9.76
C PRO A 246 1.10 -11.00 -10.96
N ASP A 247 0.42 -11.90 -11.67
CA ASP A 247 -0.45 -11.54 -12.78
C ASP A 247 -1.75 -10.87 -12.30
N TRP A 248 -2.27 -11.27 -11.14
CA TRP A 248 -3.43 -10.63 -10.52
C TRP A 248 -3.05 -9.27 -9.96
N LEU A 249 -1.87 -9.15 -9.35
CA LEU A 249 -1.32 -7.86 -8.91
C LEU A 249 -1.22 -6.87 -10.08
N LYS A 250 -0.66 -7.30 -11.21
CA LYS A 250 -0.59 -6.48 -12.43
C LYS A 250 -1.98 -6.08 -12.92
N ALA A 251 -2.93 -7.02 -12.93
CA ALA A 251 -4.30 -6.73 -13.36
C ALA A 251 -4.97 -5.65 -12.48
N ILE A 252 -4.91 -5.79 -11.15
CA ILE A 252 -5.53 -4.81 -10.24
C ILE A 252 -4.81 -3.44 -10.27
N CYS A 253 -3.49 -3.43 -10.48
CA CYS A 253 -2.74 -2.19 -10.74
C CYS A 253 -3.19 -1.52 -12.05
N SER A 254 -3.39 -2.29 -13.14
CA SER A 254 -3.90 -1.78 -14.41
C SER A 254 -5.29 -1.16 -14.24
N GLU A 255 -6.19 -1.85 -13.55
CA GLU A 255 -7.55 -1.33 -13.27
C GLU A 255 -7.53 -0.01 -12.48
N ALA A 256 -6.59 0.15 -11.55
CA ALA A 256 -6.42 1.40 -10.82
C ALA A 256 -5.93 2.54 -11.73
N ILE A 257 -4.96 2.26 -12.59
CA ILE A 257 -4.41 3.21 -13.57
C ILE A 257 -5.48 3.62 -14.58
N GLU A 258 -6.21 2.67 -15.16
CA GLU A 258 -7.30 2.94 -16.10
C GLU A 258 -8.39 3.81 -15.48
N ALA A 259 -8.75 3.56 -14.21
CA ALA A 259 -9.69 4.39 -13.48
C ALA A 259 -9.18 5.82 -13.27
N ALA A 260 -7.87 6.00 -12.99
CA ALA A 260 -7.25 7.31 -12.86
C ALA A 260 -7.24 8.07 -14.19
N VAL A 261 -6.81 7.43 -15.29
CA VAL A 261 -6.82 8.03 -16.64
C VAL A 261 -8.24 8.43 -17.05
N ALA A 262 -9.24 7.59 -16.78
CA ALA A 262 -10.64 7.91 -17.08
C ALA A 262 -11.13 9.15 -16.31
N GLN A 263 -10.72 9.32 -15.05
CA GLN A 263 -11.03 10.53 -14.28
C GLN A 263 -10.30 11.77 -14.78
N LEU A 264 -9.03 11.65 -15.15
CA LEU A 264 -8.25 12.73 -15.74
C LEU A 264 -8.93 13.27 -17.02
N GLY A 265 -9.42 12.38 -17.88
CA GLY A 265 -10.17 12.73 -19.08
C GLY A 265 -11.45 13.53 -18.80
N ARG A 266 -12.25 13.11 -17.80
CA ARG A 266 -13.47 13.80 -17.37
C ARG A 266 -13.18 15.19 -16.81
N GLY A 267 -12.11 15.33 -16.02
CA GLY A 267 -11.66 16.62 -15.48
C GLY A 267 -11.30 17.62 -16.58
N ARG A 268 -10.58 17.16 -17.61
CA ARG A 268 -10.21 17.99 -18.79
C ARG A 268 -11.44 18.43 -19.58
N GLU A 269 -12.44 17.56 -19.78
CA GLU A 269 -13.68 17.91 -20.49
C GLU A 269 -14.56 18.91 -19.70
N GLY A 270 -14.65 18.75 -18.38
CA GLY A 270 -15.33 19.70 -17.49
C GLY A 270 -14.72 21.11 -17.54
N ARG A 271 -13.38 21.22 -17.59
CA ARG A 271 -12.68 22.51 -17.74
C ARG A 271 -12.94 23.16 -19.10
N ARG A 272 -12.95 22.37 -20.18
CA ARG A 272 -13.23 22.88 -21.54
C ARG A 272 -14.66 23.41 -21.66
N THR A 273 -15.64 22.71 -21.12
CA THR A 273 -17.06 23.12 -21.18
C THR A 273 -17.37 24.33 -20.29
N SER A 274 -16.77 24.42 -19.10
CA SER A 274 -16.89 25.58 -18.22
C SER A 274 -16.19 26.83 -18.76
N GLY A 275 -14.98 26.69 -19.31
CA GLY A 275 -14.29 27.79 -20.01
C GLY A 275 -15.08 28.34 -21.20
N ARG A 276 -15.75 27.45 -21.95
CA ARG A 276 -16.63 27.85 -23.06
C ARG A 276 -17.88 28.62 -22.58
N ARG A 277 -18.47 28.23 -21.44
CA ARG A 277 -19.60 28.97 -20.83
C ARG A 277 -19.20 30.35 -20.31
N LEU A 278 -17.99 30.49 -19.75
CA LEU A 278 -17.47 31.79 -19.32
C LEU A 278 -17.19 32.71 -20.52
N SER A 279 -16.64 32.17 -21.61
CA SER A 279 -16.45 32.94 -22.86
C SER A 279 -17.77 33.33 -23.54
N ALA A 280 -18.82 32.52 -23.43
CA ALA A 280 -20.15 32.86 -23.96
C ALA A 280 -20.84 33.98 -23.15
N ARG A 281 -20.70 33.99 -21.82
CA ARG A 281 -21.21 35.09 -20.96
C ARG A 281 -20.43 36.40 -21.13
N GLY A 282 -19.12 36.32 -21.38
CA GLY A 282 -18.32 37.50 -21.74
C GLY A 282 -18.70 38.12 -23.09
N ALA A 283 -19.16 37.29 -24.04
CA ALA A 283 -19.63 37.76 -25.35
C ALA A 283 -21.03 38.41 -25.30
N GLU A 284 -21.88 38.07 -24.33
CA GLU A 284 -23.18 38.72 -24.11
C GLU A 284 -23.05 40.08 -23.41
N GLN A 285 -22.02 40.30 -22.59
CA GLN A 285 -21.76 41.62 -21.96
C GLN A 285 -20.97 42.59 -22.86
N GLY A 286 -20.44 42.14 -24.00
CA GLY A 286 -19.65 42.95 -24.94
C GLY A 286 -20.46 43.72 -26.00
N ARG A 287 -21.80 43.62 -26.02
CA ARG A 287 -22.66 44.33 -26.98
C ARG A 287 -23.27 45.62 -26.44
N GLN A 288 -22.44 46.47 -25.83
CA GLN A 288 -22.69 47.92 -25.81
C GLN A 288 -21.37 48.64 -26.08
N LEU A 289 -21.11 48.89 -27.37
CA LEU A 289 -20.24 49.99 -27.78
C LEU A 289 -21.11 51.23 -27.96
N PRO A 290 -20.58 52.40 -27.59
CA PRO A 290 -20.55 53.46 -28.58
C PRO A 290 -19.11 53.86 -28.92
N LEU A 291 -18.97 54.19 -30.19
CA LEU A 291 -17.75 54.60 -30.86
C LEU A 291 -17.26 55.98 -30.38
N ARG A 292 -15.92 56.11 -30.44
CA ARG A 292 -15.13 57.29 -30.86
C ARG A 292 -14.97 58.46 -29.88
N VAL A 293 -13.73 58.72 -29.46
CA VAL A 293 -12.79 59.75 -29.99
C VAL A 293 -11.73 60.01 -28.91
N ARG A 294 -10.44 59.85 -29.24
CA ARG A 294 -9.33 60.49 -28.50
C ARG A 294 -9.16 61.92 -29.00
N PRO A 295 -8.76 62.86 -28.14
CA PRO A 295 -7.38 63.33 -28.30
C PRO A 295 -6.61 63.49 -26.98
N ARG A 296 -5.28 63.51 -27.14
CA ARG A 296 -4.21 63.69 -26.15
C ARG A 296 -4.37 64.95 -25.31
N GLU A 297 -3.92 64.89 -24.05
CA GLU A 297 -3.12 65.95 -23.42
C GLU A 297 -2.01 65.37 -22.54
N TYR A 298 -0.89 66.09 -22.49
CA TYR A 298 0.33 65.83 -21.73
C TYR A 298 0.18 66.30 -20.27
N ARG A 299 0.96 65.76 -19.32
CA ARG A 299 2.19 66.40 -18.74
C ARG A 299 2.50 65.98 -17.28
N VAL A 300 3.81 65.87 -17.03
CA VAL A 300 4.63 66.06 -15.79
C VAL A 300 4.73 64.95 -14.72
N GLN A 301 5.99 64.59 -14.46
CA GLN A 301 6.54 63.80 -13.35
C GLN A 301 6.44 64.51 -12.00
N SER A 302 6.32 63.75 -10.90
CA SER A 302 7.11 64.05 -9.69
C SER A 302 7.18 62.82 -8.78
N GLU A 303 8.41 62.41 -8.46
CA GLU A 303 8.74 61.56 -7.32
C GLU A 303 8.20 62.16 -6.02
N LYS A 304 7.76 61.29 -5.10
CA LYS A 304 8.19 61.33 -3.70
C LYS A 304 7.77 60.07 -2.96
N GLU A 305 8.77 59.45 -2.33
CA GLU A 305 8.67 58.49 -1.25
C GLU A 305 7.67 58.93 -0.19
N LEU A 306 6.95 57.97 0.39
CA LEU A 306 6.66 57.95 1.82
C LEU A 306 6.60 56.49 2.30
N SER A 307 7.66 56.15 3.03
CA SER A 307 7.82 55.16 4.09
C SER A 307 6.56 54.51 4.69
N GLY A 308 6.70 53.23 5.06
CA GLY A 308 5.91 52.58 6.12
C GLY A 308 5.92 51.05 6.03
N THR A 309 6.99 50.40 6.52
CA THR A 309 7.05 49.64 7.80
C THR A 309 6.50 48.20 7.80
N LEU A 310 7.39 47.28 8.22
CA LEU A 310 7.17 46.03 8.99
C LEU A 310 6.50 44.86 8.23
N GLY A 311 6.91 43.60 8.34
CA GLY A 311 7.90 43.00 9.23
C GLY A 311 8.00 41.49 8.93
N CYS A 312 9.21 40.98 9.17
CA CYS A 312 9.58 39.58 9.25
C CYS A 312 8.78 38.87 10.35
N TRP A 313 8.19 37.70 10.07
CA TRP A 313 7.99 36.64 11.06
C TRP A 313 8.22 35.27 10.41
N ARG A 314 9.01 34.49 11.14
CA ARG A 314 9.36 33.08 10.92
C ARG A 314 8.18 32.17 11.13
#